data_AF-A0A950DF75-F1
#
_entry.id   AF-A0A950DF75-F1
#
_cell.length_a   1.000
_cell.length_b   1.000
_cell.length_c   1.000
_cell.angle_alpha   90.00
_cell.angle_beta   90.00
_cell.angle_gamma   90.00
#
_symmetry.space_group_name_H-M   'P 1'
#
loop_
_entity.id
_entity.type
_entity.pdbx_description
1 polymer ?
#
loop_
_entity_poly.entity_id
_entity_poly.type
_entity_poly.pdbx_seq_one_letter_code
_entity_poly.pdbx_strand_id
1 'polypeptide(L)' 'MAQEPRAETVAPATLQEVVYQDRDLSWLDFNRRVLHEAQDERTPLLERLKFLAIFSSNL' A
#
# COMPACT_ATOMS: atom_id res chain seq x y z
N MET A 1 -35.71 -9.86 -44.41
CA MET A 1 -36.32 -9.20 -43.24
C MET A 1 -35.47 -9.58 -42.04
N ALA A 2 -34.89 -8.59 -41.38
CA ALA A 2 -33.75 -8.72 -40.48
C ALA A 2 -34.05 -9.56 -39.24
N GLN A 3 -33.15 -10.47 -38.88
CA GLN A 3 -33.10 -11.05 -37.54
C GLN A 3 -32.48 -9.99 -36.62
N GLU A 4 -33.24 -9.54 -35.62
CA GLU A 4 -32.72 -8.68 -34.56
C GLU A 4 -31.70 -9.46 -33.71
N PRO A 5 -30.51 -8.90 -33.43
CA PRO A 5 -29.57 -9.56 -32.53
C PRO A 5 -30.12 -9.49 -31.09
N ARG A 6 -30.28 -10.67 -30.47
CA ARG A 6 -30.64 -10.78 -29.05
C ARG A 6 -29.68 -9.95 -28.21
N ALA A 7 -30.21 -9.01 -27.45
CA ALA A 7 -29.45 -8.30 -26.43
C ALA A 7 -28.95 -9.32 -25.38
N GLU A 8 -27.70 -9.72 -25.48
CA GLU A 8 -26.99 -10.34 -24.36
C GLU A 8 -26.99 -9.33 -23.23
N THR A 9 -27.74 -9.62 -22.17
CA THR A 9 -27.69 -8.88 -20.92
C THR A 9 -26.30 -9.10 -20.33
N VAL A 10 -25.37 -8.20 -20.65
CA VAL A 10 -24.07 -8.15 -20.01
C VAL A 10 -24.33 -7.86 -18.54
N ALA A 11 -24.16 -8.88 -17.69
CA ALA A 11 -24.22 -8.71 -16.25
C ALA A 11 -23.29 -7.55 -15.85
N PRO A 12 -23.71 -6.65 -14.95
CA PRO A 12 -22.88 -5.50 -14.59
C PRO A 12 -21.57 -6.04 -14.02
N ALA A 13 -20.46 -5.79 -14.73
CA ALA A 13 -19.13 -6.06 -14.22
C ALA A 13 -19.03 -5.36 -12.87
N THR A 14 -18.86 -6.14 -11.80
CA THR A 14 -18.69 -5.62 -10.45
C THR A 14 -17.42 -4.76 -10.47
N LEU A 15 -17.58 -3.44 -10.48
CA LEU A 15 -16.46 -2.54 -10.30
C LEU A 15 -15.95 -2.80 -8.88
N GLN A 16 -14.86 -3.55 -8.75
CA GLN A 16 -14.15 -3.61 -7.47
C GLN A 16 -13.80 -2.17 -7.11
N GLU A 17 -14.42 -1.66 -6.04
CA GLU A 17 -14.11 -0.35 -5.51
C GLU A 17 -12.62 -0.32 -5.14
N VAL A 18 -11.83 0.42 -5.91
CA VAL A 18 -10.43 0.64 -5.59
C VAL A 18 -10.40 1.55 -4.38
N VAL A 19 -10.13 0.97 -3.20
CA VAL A 19 -9.98 1.75 -1.96
C VAL A 19 -8.64 2.46 -2.03
N TYR A 20 -8.68 3.78 -2.25
CA TYR A 20 -7.50 4.64 -2.15
C TYR A 20 -7.23 4.95 -0.68
N GLN A 21 -5.97 4.79 -0.25
CA GLN A 21 -5.50 5.21 1.06
C GLN A 21 -4.86 6.59 0.97
N ASP A 22 -5.02 7.40 2.02
CA ASP A 22 -4.35 8.70 2.12
C ASP A 22 -2.85 8.54 2.02
N ARG A 23 -2.23 9.32 1.13
CA ARG A 23 -0.79 9.26 0.86
C ARG A 23 0.01 9.56 2.13
N ASP A 24 -0.38 10.58 2.87
CA ASP A 24 0.36 11.04 4.05
C ASP A 24 0.28 10.00 5.18
N LEU A 25 -0.89 9.38 5.37
CA LEU A 25 -1.04 8.26 6.29
C LEU A 25 -0.19 7.07 5.86
N SER A 26 -0.18 6.74 4.57
CA SER A 26 0.67 5.68 4.01
C SER A 26 2.16 5.96 4.22
N TRP A 27 2.57 7.23 4.12
CA TRP A 27 3.94 7.68 4.37
C TRP A 27 4.34 7.54 5.84
N LEU A 28 3.45 7.93 6.75
CA LEU A 28 3.66 7.75 8.19
C LEU A 28 3.72 6.27 8.58
N ASP A 29 2.86 5.44 8.01
CA ASP A 29 2.88 4.00 8.24
C ASP A 29 4.16 3.34 7.73
N PHE A 30 4.70 3.83 6.62
CA PHE A 30 6.02 3.41 6.16
C PHE A 30 7.11 3.76 7.18
N ASN A 31 7.17 5.02 7.62
CA ASN A 31 8.17 5.45 8.61
C ASN A 31 8.01 4.71 9.96
N ARG A 32 6.78 4.38 10.35
CA ARG A 32 6.49 3.54 11.53
C ARG A 32 7.12 2.15 11.41
N ARG A 33 7.05 1.52 10.24
CA ARG A 33 7.71 0.23 9.98
C ARG A 33 9.23 0.34 10.00
N VAL A 34 9.81 1.42 9.44
CA VAL A 34 11.26 1.68 9.51
C VAL A 34 11.71 1.81 10.98
N LEU A 35 10.97 2.56 11.79
CA LEU A 35 11.28 2.76 13.19
C LEU A 35 11.10 1.47 14.03
N HIS A 36 10.21 0.57 13.61
CA HIS A 36 10.06 -0.75 14.23
C HIS A 36 11.35 -1.58 14.06
N GLU A 37 11.92 -1.64 12.86
CA GLU A 37 13.17 -2.38 12.60
C GLU A 37 14.37 -1.82 13.37
N ALA A 38 14.40 -0.50 13.61
CA ALA A 38 15.40 0.14 14.46
C ALA A 38 15.31 -0.29 15.94
N GLN A 39 14.11 -0.63 16.42
CA GLN A 39 13.87 -0.99 17.82
C GLN A 39 13.99 -2.49 18.09
N ASP A 40 13.82 -3.33 17.07
CA ASP A 40 13.89 -4.78 17.20
C ASP A 40 15.28 -5.26 17.66
N GLU A 41 15.32 -6.02 18.75
CA GLU A 41 16.55 -6.59 19.33
C GLU A 41 17.16 -7.69 18.46
N ARG A 42 16.36 -8.31 17.57
CA ARG A 42 16.83 -9.33 16.62
C ARG A 42 17.62 -8.70 15.47
N THR A 43 17.47 -7.39 15.26
CA THR A 43 18.21 -6.64 14.24
C THR A 43 19.62 -6.34 14.75
N PRO A 44 20.69 -6.66 14.00
CA PRO A 44 22.06 -6.34 14.41
C PRO A 44 22.22 -4.84 14.70
N LEU A 45 23.03 -4.49 15.72
CA LEU A 45 23.16 -3.11 16.22
C LEU A 45 23.47 -2.07 15.12
N LEU A 46 24.33 -2.42 14.16
CA LEU A 46 24.66 -1.52 13.06
C LEU A 46 23.47 -1.28 12.11
N GLU A 47 22.68 -2.32 11.84
CA GLU A 47 21.49 -2.20 11.00
C GLU A 47 20.41 -1.34 11.69
N ARG A 48 20.26 -1.46 13.02
CA ARG A 48 19.38 -0.58 13.80
C ARG A 48 19.77 0.90 13.65
N LEU A 49 21.06 1.21 13.70
CA LEU A 49 21.56 2.57 13.48
C LEU A 49 21.25 3.06 12.06
N LYS A 50 21.37 2.20 11.04
CA LYS A 50 21.00 2.55 9.67
C LYS A 50 19.50 2.84 9.56
N PHE A 51 18.63 2.03 10.16
CA PHE A 51 17.20 2.29 10.18
C PHE A 51 16.85 3.62 10.89
N LEU A 52 17.55 3.95 11.99
CA LEU A 52 17.40 5.27 12.64
C LEU A 52 17.82 6.42 11.71
N ALA A 53 18.93 6.26 10.99
CA ALA A 53 19.39 7.27 10.02
C ALA A 53 18.41 7.44 8.85
N ILE A 54 17.84 6.34 8.35
CA ILE A 54 16.80 6.37 7.29
C ILE A 54 15.56 7.10 7.81
N PHE A 55 15.05 6.72 8.98
CA PHE A 55 13.90 7.36 9.60
C PHE A 55 14.12 8.87 9.77
N SER A 56 15.28 9.28 10.31
CA SER A 56 15.63 10.69 10.51
C SER A 56 15.81 11.49 9.21
N SER A 57 16.05 10.83 8.07
CA SER A 57 16.16 11.49 6.77
C SER A 57 14.82 11.59 6.04
N ASN A 58 13.83 10.81 6.46
CA ASN A 58 12.51 10.69 5.81
C ASN A 58 11.44 11.57 6.47
N LEU A 59 11.72 12.08 7.67
CA LEU A 59 10.85 12.90 8.49
C LEU A 59 11.56 14.19 8.91
#